data_AF-A0A8S4RUN4-F1
#
_entry.id   AF-A0A8S4RUN4-F1
#
_cell.length_a   1.000
_cell.length_b   1.000
_cell.length_c   1.000
_cell.angle_alpha   90.00
_cell.angle_beta   90.00
_cell.angle_gamma   90.00
#
_symmetry.space_group_name_H-M   'P 1'
#
loop_
_entity.id
_entity.type
_entity.pdbx_description
1 polymer ?
#
loop_
_entity_poly.entity_id
_entity_poly.type
_entity_poly.pdbx_seq_one_letter_code
_entity_poly.pdbx_strand_id
1 'polypeptide(L)'
;MKAVLIFDSVNDLLFSKWDESFLSRMKSFNGQEKDGNITDNNHISQLLSPIITSQRVMAAQFSNTYTSMQCKDNTTIVFDEWLDHVFMIISEDNVDDAHRELLDCKTLVQHICGQNINLIHSTTYQEWLSVLLESRDKGDSIPGASGVIGESGATGAALNALRTVSKEIKCSPYQHYHILLFVGDKMLALYSSRGCEDLMPPDLILLSVQCVAAQEYWKEMREIDVTSKNAHLPWLSQENSAIVHLCGGSSGSPCAPHSLHLAEIAPRIIFAVLIDMEMREVGIAVHMSSQILSNLRRLLLQRNLEVLPNTLDSLEATLKKTTEALRKNKANSALCTRLTSRMLELRKSCTTTTPLTPETTATALHSALESVIEHLKPDIPSLKLEHPVKELRSILTPYLEFLRIKASRYFSLESYPFHIFFIFVTWLKHITECDISL
;
A
#
# COMPACT_ATOMS: atom_id res chain seq x y z
N MET A 1 -8.46 7.51 -22.59
CA MET A 1 -8.38 8.53 -21.52
C MET A 1 -8.27 7.90 -20.16
N LYS A 2 -7.38 8.44 -19.30
CA LYS A 2 -7.15 7.91 -17.96
C LYS A 2 -6.60 8.93 -16.97
N ALA A 3 -7.15 8.97 -15.76
CA ALA A 3 -6.63 9.72 -14.62
C ALA A 3 -6.88 9.00 -13.29
N VAL A 4 -5.87 8.94 -12.43
CA VAL A 4 -5.93 8.43 -11.05
C VAL A 4 -5.64 9.60 -10.11
N LEU A 5 -6.53 9.80 -9.14
CA LEU A 5 -6.56 10.96 -8.25
C LEU A 5 -6.82 10.52 -6.81
N ILE A 6 -6.19 11.19 -5.85
CA ILE A 6 -6.43 10.96 -4.42
C ILE A 6 -6.70 12.31 -3.76
N PHE A 7 -7.83 12.41 -3.08
CA PHE A 7 -8.26 13.60 -2.35
C PHE A 7 -8.27 13.36 -0.84
N ASP A 8 -7.87 14.35 -0.07
CA ASP A 8 -7.91 14.31 1.39
C ASP A 8 -9.28 14.67 1.97
N SER A 9 -9.40 14.66 3.29
CA SER A 9 -10.63 14.99 4.02
C SER A 9 -11.18 16.41 3.79
N VAL A 10 -10.40 17.35 3.24
CA VAL A 10 -10.84 18.72 2.90
C VAL A 10 -11.03 18.96 1.38
N ASN A 11 -10.94 17.89 0.57
CA ASN A 11 -11.02 17.90 -0.89
C ASN A 11 -9.77 18.50 -1.58
N ASP A 12 -8.63 18.53 -0.90
CA ASP A 12 -7.37 18.89 -1.53
C ASP A 12 -6.78 17.67 -2.26
N LEU A 13 -6.23 17.93 -3.45
CA LEU A 13 -5.67 16.90 -4.31
C LEU A 13 -4.26 16.52 -3.84
N LEU A 14 -4.13 15.32 -3.26
CA LEU A 14 -2.87 14.79 -2.72
C LEU A 14 -1.99 14.16 -3.78
N PHE A 15 -2.59 13.43 -4.71
CA PHE A 15 -1.89 12.71 -5.76
C PHE A 15 -2.67 12.80 -7.06
N SER A 16 -1.93 12.92 -8.16
CA SER A 16 -2.49 12.91 -9.49
C SER A 16 -1.56 12.21 -10.48
N LYS A 17 -2.15 11.40 -11.34
CA LYS A 17 -1.50 10.80 -12.50
C LYS A 17 -2.51 10.70 -13.63
N TRP A 18 -2.26 11.35 -14.76
CA TRP A 18 -3.18 11.36 -15.90
C TRP A 18 -2.45 11.31 -17.23
N ASP A 19 -3.15 10.87 -18.27
CA ASP A 19 -2.68 10.95 -19.65
C ASP A 19 -3.05 12.29 -20.32
N GLU A 20 -2.40 12.59 -21.44
CA GLU A 20 -2.65 13.81 -22.22
C GLU A 20 -4.09 13.90 -22.74
N SER A 21 -4.74 12.75 -22.97
CA SER A 21 -6.12 12.72 -23.47
C SER A 21 -7.12 13.18 -22.41
N PHE A 22 -6.87 12.86 -21.14
CA PHE A 22 -7.63 13.39 -20.00
C PHE A 22 -7.45 14.91 -19.91
N LEU A 23 -6.23 15.40 -20.03
CA LEU A 23 -5.94 16.83 -19.97
C LEU A 23 -6.65 17.60 -21.10
N SER A 24 -6.59 17.07 -22.32
CA SER A 24 -7.30 17.64 -23.48
C SER A 24 -8.81 17.71 -23.23
N ARG A 25 -9.37 16.69 -22.58
CA ARG A 25 -10.80 16.68 -22.26
C ARG A 25 -11.16 17.70 -21.19
N MET A 26 -10.39 17.80 -20.11
CA MET A 26 -10.64 18.79 -19.05
C MET A 26 -10.57 20.24 -19.57
N LYS A 27 -9.70 20.50 -20.56
CA LYS A 27 -9.65 21.79 -21.29
C LYS A 27 -10.97 22.11 -22.00
N SER A 28 -11.63 21.12 -22.59
CA SER A 28 -12.93 21.33 -23.25
C SER A 28 -14.05 21.71 -22.27
N PHE A 29 -14.01 21.21 -21.03
CA PHE A 29 -15.01 21.55 -20.01
C PHE A 29 -14.86 22.97 -19.44
N ASN A 30 -13.64 23.52 -19.43
CA ASN A 30 -13.38 24.84 -18.84
C ASN A 30 -13.70 26.02 -19.78
N GLY A 31 -14.17 25.75 -21.02
CA GLY A 31 -14.51 26.79 -22.01
C GLY A 31 -13.33 27.67 -22.47
N GLN A 32 -12.11 27.38 -22.03
CA GLN A 32 -10.89 28.10 -22.40
C GLN A 32 -10.22 27.40 -23.58
N GLU A 33 -10.71 27.66 -24.80
CA GLU A 33 -10.15 27.02 -26.00
C GLU A 33 -8.75 27.52 -26.40
N LYS A 34 -8.17 28.57 -25.79
CA LYS A 34 -6.93 29.15 -26.35
C LYS A 34 -5.77 29.62 -25.46
N ASP A 35 -5.87 29.82 -24.13
CA ASP A 35 -4.70 30.38 -23.40
C ASP A 35 -4.56 29.98 -21.91
N GLY A 36 -5.33 28.99 -21.44
CA GLY A 36 -5.15 28.45 -20.09
C GLY A 36 -4.27 27.20 -20.12
N ASN A 37 -3.03 27.27 -19.64
CA ASN A 37 -2.25 26.09 -19.29
C ASN A 37 -2.94 25.38 -18.10
N ILE A 38 -3.99 24.61 -18.39
CA ILE A 38 -4.48 23.60 -17.47
C ILE A 38 -3.44 22.49 -17.50
N THR A 39 -2.39 22.70 -16.73
CA THR A 39 -1.35 21.73 -16.34
C THR A 39 -1.30 21.58 -14.82
N ASP A 40 -1.98 22.46 -14.10
CA ASP A 40 -1.82 22.59 -12.65
C ASP A 40 -2.91 21.81 -11.91
N ASN A 41 -2.47 21.01 -10.94
CA ASN A 41 -3.29 20.24 -10.00
C ASN A 41 -4.45 21.06 -9.39
N ASN A 42 -4.23 22.37 -9.18
CA ASN A 42 -5.23 23.28 -8.62
C ASN A 42 -6.46 23.45 -9.53
N HIS A 43 -6.28 23.56 -10.84
CA HIS A 43 -7.39 23.73 -11.77
C HIS A 43 -8.20 22.43 -11.90
N ILE A 44 -7.53 21.28 -11.93
CA ILE A 44 -8.19 19.97 -11.97
C ILE A 44 -8.97 19.74 -10.67
N SER A 45 -8.38 20.06 -9.51
CA SER A 45 -9.06 19.97 -8.22
C SER A 45 -10.33 20.83 -8.18
N GLN A 46 -10.27 22.08 -8.67
CA GLN A 46 -11.43 22.96 -8.73
C GLN A 46 -12.56 22.42 -9.62
N LEU A 47 -12.22 21.84 -10.78
CA LEU A 47 -13.20 21.26 -11.70
C LEU A 47 -13.89 20.01 -11.11
N LEU A 48 -13.16 19.21 -10.34
CA LEU A 48 -13.65 17.95 -9.77
C LEU A 48 -14.26 18.11 -8.38
N SER A 49 -14.00 19.21 -7.68
CA SER A 49 -14.53 19.50 -6.34
C SER A 49 -16.06 19.32 -6.21
N PRO A 50 -16.91 19.75 -7.18
CA PRO A 50 -18.35 19.50 -7.10
C PRO A 50 -18.72 18.00 -7.11
N ILE A 51 -17.98 17.18 -7.87
CA ILE A 51 -18.20 15.74 -7.96
C ILE A 51 -17.80 15.07 -6.64
N ILE A 52 -16.63 15.40 -6.09
CA ILE A 52 -16.17 14.88 -4.80
C ILE A 52 -17.12 15.30 -3.67
N THR A 53 -17.54 16.57 -3.66
CA THR A 53 -18.50 17.10 -2.69
C THR A 53 -19.84 16.37 -2.80
N SER A 54 -20.32 16.14 -4.03
CA SER A 54 -21.54 15.35 -4.25
C SER A 54 -21.42 13.95 -3.66
N GLN A 55 -20.32 13.24 -3.93
CA GLN A 55 -20.09 11.89 -3.41
C GLN A 55 -20.13 11.87 -1.88
N ARG A 56 -19.44 12.81 -1.24
CA ARG A 56 -19.37 12.92 0.22
C ARG A 56 -20.71 13.29 0.86
N VAL A 57 -21.47 14.20 0.25
CA VAL A 57 -22.80 14.57 0.73
C VAL A 57 -23.76 13.39 0.60
N MET A 58 -23.72 12.66 -0.52
CA MET A 58 -24.54 11.46 -0.70
C MET A 58 -24.19 10.37 0.32
N ALA A 59 -22.89 10.20 0.62
CA ALA A 59 -22.40 9.32 1.69
C ALA A 59 -22.91 9.72 3.07
N ALA A 60 -22.72 10.99 3.44
CA ALA A 60 -22.92 11.48 4.80
C ALA A 60 -24.38 11.79 5.14
N GLN A 61 -25.22 12.17 4.18
CA GLN A 61 -26.60 12.59 4.44
C GLN A 61 -27.65 11.58 4.00
N PHE A 62 -27.36 10.80 2.96
CA PHE A 62 -28.36 9.93 2.33
C PHE A 62 -28.04 8.44 2.49
N SER A 63 -26.92 8.11 3.14
CA SER A 63 -26.39 6.74 3.26
C SER A 63 -26.29 6.02 1.91
N ASN A 64 -26.09 6.80 0.84
CA ASN A 64 -26.03 6.32 -0.53
C ASN A 64 -24.70 6.74 -1.15
N THR A 65 -23.67 5.93 -0.94
CA THR A 65 -22.38 6.10 -1.61
C THR A 65 -22.44 5.41 -2.95
N TYR A 66 -22.68 6.16 -4.02
CA TYR A 66 -22.39 5.61 -5.33
C TYR A 66 -20.88 5.34 -5.43
N THR A 67 -20.54 4.17 -5.95
CA THR A 67 -19.15 3.73 -6.13
C THR A 67 -18.65 4.00 -7.54
N SER A 68 -19.54 4.31 -8.47
CA SER A 68 -19.20 4.68 -9.84
C SER A 68 -20.28 5.55 -10.50
N MET A 69 -19.88 6.23 -11.57
CA MET A 69 -20.75 6.93 -12.51
C MET A 69 -20.29 6.61 -13.93
N GLN A 70 -21.26 6.41 -14.83
CA GLN A 70 -20.97 6.30 -16.25
C GLN A 70 -21.66 7.44 -17.01
N CYS A 71 -20.87 8.23 -17.71
CA CYS A 71 -21.33 9.33 -18.53
C CYS A 71 -21.79 8.84 -19.92
N LYS A 72 -22.61 9.64 -20.60
CA LYS A 72 -23.14 9.31 -21.95
C LYS A 72 -22.07 9.20 -23.03
N ASP A 73 -20.88 9.74 -22.78
CA ASP A 73 -19.72 9.72 -23.66
C ASP A 73 -18.74 8.59 -23.31
N ASN A 74 -19.24 7.52 -22.67
CA ASN A 74 -18.50 6.35 -22.22
C ASN A 74 -17.41 6.63 -21.18
N THR A 75 -17.38 7.81 -20.56
CA THR A 75 -16.49 8.04 -19.43
C THR A 75 -17.02 7.42 -18.17
N THR A 76 -16.18 6.59 -17.59
CA THR A 76 -16.40 5.91 -16.33
C THR A 76 -15.63 6.65 -15.25
N ILE A 77 -16.31 6.97 -14.16
CA ILE A 77 -15.72 7.54 -12.95
C ILE A 77 -15.98 6.55 -11.83
N VAL A 78 -14.94 6.10 -11.14
CA VAL A 78 -15.04 5.17 -10.02
C VAL A 78 -14.47 5.82 -8.77
N PHE A 79 -15.13 5.59 -7.65
CA PHE A 79 -14.77 6.09 -6.34
C PHE A 79 -14.54 4.95 -5.36
N ASP A 80 -13.57 5.13 -4.48
CA ASP A 80 -13.39 4.33 -3.28
C ASP A 80 -12.94 5.25 -2.14
N GLU A 81 -13.26 4.89 -0.91
CA GLU A 81 -12.92 5.66 0.28
C GLU A 81 -12.06 4.83 1.22
N TRP A 82 -11.08 5.48 1.84
CA TRP A 82 -10.28 4.86 2.89
C TRP A 82 -9.71 5.90 3.84
N LEU A 83 -9.95 5.72 5.15
CA LEU A 83 -9.53 6.65 6.22
C LEU A 83 -9.84 8.11 5.87
N ASP A 84 -11.07 8.39 5.45
CA ASP A 84 -11.59 9.72 5.08
C ASP A 84 -10.93 10.36 3.83
N HIS A 85 -10.14 9.58 3.07
CA HIS A 85 -9.58 9.96 1.77
C HIS A 85 -10.39 9.33 0.63
N VAL A 86 -10.57 10.09 -0.46
CA VAL A 86 -11.32 9.63 -1.63
C VAL A 86 -10.33 9.31 -2.75
N PHE A 87 -10.33 8.05 -3.16
CA PHE A 87 -9.64 7.55 -4.35
C PHE A 87 -10.60 7.67 -5.53
N MET A 88 -10.12 8.20 -6.64
CA MET A 88 -10.92 8.40 -7.84
C MET A 88 -10.12 7.98 -9.07
N ILE A 89 -10.74 7.20 -9.95
CA ILE A 89 -10.23 6.95 -11.30
C ILE A 89 -11.25 7.41 -12.33
N ILE A 90 -10.78 8.09 -13.36
CA ILE A 90 -11.57 8.53 -14.51
C ILE A 90 -10.97 7.85 -15.73
N SER A 91 -11.73 7.00 -16.40
CA SER A 91 -11.26 6.29 -17.60
C SER A 91 -12.38 6.08 -18.62
N GLU A 92 -12.03 5.55 -19.79
CA GLU A 92 -12.98 5.04 -20.80
C GLU A 92 -13.11 3.51 -20.71
N ASP A 93 -12.51 2.91 -19.70
CA ASP A 93 -12.56 1.47 -19.46
C ASP A 93 -13.92 1.05 -18.90
N ASN A 94 -14.17 -0.26 -18.89
CA ASN A 94 -15.32 -0.80 -18.18
C ASN A 94 -15.22 -0.49 -16.68
N VAL A 95 -16.38 -0.31 -16.03
CA VAL A 95 -16.53 -0.06 -14.60
C VAL A 95 -15.77 -1.09 -13.76
N ASP A 96 -15.83 -2.37 -14.14
CA ASP A 96 -15.13 -3.44 -13.41
C ASP A 96 -13.61 -3.31 -13.47
N ASP A 97 -13.05 -2.95 -14.63
CA ASP A 97 -11.61 -2.80 -14.81
C ASP A 97 -11.10 -1.54 -14.10
N ALA A 98 -11.87 -0.46 -14.17
CA ALA A 98 -11.60 0.76 -13.41
C ALA A 98 -11.64 0.51 -11.89
N HIS A 99 -12.59 -0.28 -11.39
CA HIS A 99 -12.62 -0.69 -9.98
C HIS A 99 -11.39 -1.48 -9.56
N ARG A 100 -10.95 -2.45 -10.38
CA ARG A 100 -9.75 -3.25 -10.09
C ARG A 100 -8.52 -2.37 -10.00
N GLU A 101 -8.34 -1.46 -10.94
CA GLU A 101 -7.19 -0.58 -10.93
C GLU A 101 -7.21 0.42 -9.78
N LEU A 102 -8.40 0.94 -9.42
CA LEU A 102 -8.53 1.81 -8.26
C LEU A 102 -8.16 1.06 -6.98
N LEU A 103 -8.55 -0.21 -6.88
CA LEU A 103 -8.18 -1.08 -5.77
C LEU A 103 -6.66 -1.31 -5.73
N ASP A 104 -6.03 -1.60 -6.87
CA ASP A 104 -4.57 -1.74 -6.95
C ASP A 104 -3.87 -0.47 -6.47
N CYS A 105 -4.36 0.71 -6.87
CA CYS A 105 -3.85 1.99 -6.39
C CYS A 105 -3.98 2.12 -4.87
N LYS A 106 -5.16 1.83 -4.32
CA LYS A 106 -5.39 1.85 -2.86
C LYS A 106 -4.49 0.88 -2.12
N THR A 107 -4.30 -0.34 -2.62
CA THR A 107 -3.42 -1.35 -2.01
C THR A 107 -1.95 -0.92 -2.07
N LEU A 108 -1.50 -0.32 -3.18
CA LEU A 108 -0.14 0.23 -3.29
C LEU A 108 0.08 1.39 -2.31
N VAL A 109 -0.90 2.28 -2.16
CA VAL A 109 -0.86 3.35 -1.16
C VAL A 109 -0.78 2.78 0.26
N GLN A 110 -1.65 1.81 0.59
CA GLN A 110 -1.58 1.10 1.87
C GLN A 110 -0.21 0.45 2.10
N HIS A 111 0.39 -0.11 1.05
CA HIS A 111 1.69 -0.75 1.13
C HIS A 111 2.82 0.25 1.43
N ILE A 112 2.90 1.40 0.74
CA ILE A 112 4.01 2.35 0.95
C ILE A 112 3.77 3.31 2.12
N CYS A 113 2.52 3.70 2.38
CA CYS A 113 2.18 4.68 3.42
C CYS A 113 1.71 4.03 4.72
N GLY A 114 1.30 2.76 4.68
CA GLY A 114 0.57 2.17 5.80
C GLY A 114 -0.66 3.02 6.09
N GLN A 115 -1.00 3.15 7.36
CA GLN A 115 -2.16 3.96 7.78
C GLN A 115 -1.94 5.48 7.71
N ASN A 116 -0.73 5.93 7.37
CA ASN A 116 -0.38 7.34 7.30
C ASN A 116 -0.44 7.86 5.85
N ILE A 117 -1.64 8.07 5.33
CA ILE A 117 -1.85 8.53 3.94
C ILE A 117 -1.21 9.92 3.72
N ASN A 118 -1.06 10.73 4.77
CA ASN A 118 -0.42 12.04 4.72
C ASN A 118 1.02 11.99 4.21
N LEU A 119 1.68 10.82 4.20
CA LEU A 119 2.99 10.65 3.56
C LEU A 119 2.98 10.99 2.07
N ILE A 120 1.83 10.89 1.39
CA ILE A 120 1.65 11.25 -0.02
C ILE A 120 1.82 12.76 -0.26
N HIS A 121 1.77 13.62 0.76
CA HIS A 121 2.14 15.03 0.58
C HIS A 121 3.61 15.21 0.18
N SER A 122 4.47 14.23 0.44
CA SER A 122 5.87 14.24 0.00
C SER A 122 5.98 13.87 -1.47
N THR A 123 6.72 14.67 -2.25
CA THR A 123 7.01 14.39 -3.67
C THR A 123 7.66 13.01 -3.86
N THR A 124 8.51 12.58 -2.91
CA THR A 124 9.14 11.25 -2.92
C THR A 124 8.11 10.12 -2.93
N TYR A 125 7.05 10.23 -2.12
CA TYR A 125 5.99 9.21 -2.07
C TYR A 125 5.07 9.28 -3.29
N GLN A 126 4.84 10.47 -3.85
CA GLN A 126 4.08 10.62 -5.11
C GLN A 126 4.83 10.00 -6.29
N GLU A 127 6.14 10.23 -6.37
CA GLU A 127 7.03 9.59 -7.35
C GLU A 127 7.05 8.08 -7.15
N TRP A 128 7.20 7.61 -5.90
CA TRP A 128 7.17 6.18 -5.58
C TRP A 128 5.88 5.52 -6.07
N LEU A 129 4.72 6.08 -5.70
CA LEU A 129 3.42 5.58 -6.14
C LEU A 129 3.29 5.61 -7.66
N SER A 130 3.73 6.68 -8.31
CA SER A 130 3.69 6.81 -9.77
C SER A 130 4.47 5.71 -10.47
N VAL A 131 5.67 5.39 -9.98
CA VAL A 131 6.52 4.32 -10.53
C VAL A 131 5.89 2.95 -10.28
N LEU A 132 5.31 2.71 -9.10
CA LEU A 132 4.66 1.43 -8.79
C LEU A 132 3.42 1.20 -9.67
N LEU A 133 2.59 2.24 -9.88
CA LEU A 133 1.43 2.16 -10.77
C LEU A 133 1.82 1.85 -12.21
N GLU A 134 2.95 2.37 -12.69
CA GLU A 134 3.45 2.03 -14.03
C GLU A 134 4.07 0.64 -14.10
N SER A 135 4.64 0.17 -13.00
CA SER A 135 5.39 -1.09 -12.94
C SER A 135 4.50 -2.29 -12.71
N ARG A 136 3.30 -2.11 -12.16
CA ARG A 136 2.35 -3.20 -11.85
C ARG A 136 1.98 -4.04 -13.09
N ASP A 137 1.89 -3.40 -14.26
CA ASP A 137 1.48 -4.02 -15.52
C ASP A 137 2.69 -4.48 -16.36
N LYS A 138 3.92 -4.19 -15.91
CA LYS A 138 5.18 -4.56 -16.58
C LYS A 138 5.72 -5.93 -16.14
N GLY A 139 5.03 -6.62 -15.23
CA GLY A 139 5.34 -8.00 -14.88
C GLY A 139 5.05 -8.95 -16.04
N ASP A 140 5.99 -9.85 -16.34
CA ASP A 140 5.87 -10.87 -17.40
C ASP A 140 4.92 -12.04 -17.01
N SER A 141 4.40 -12.03 -15.78
CA SER A 141 3.52 -13.05 -15.18
C SER A 141 2.22 -12.43 -14.73
N ILE A 142 1.11 -12.99 -15.23
CA ILE A 142 -0.26 -12.64 -14.88
C ILE A 142 -0.43 -12.50 -13.34
N PRO A 143 -1.22 -11.52 -12.87
CA PRO A 143 -1.60 -11.39 -11.46
C PRO A 143 -2.14 -12.73 -10.91
N GLY A 144 -1.50 -13.27 -9.88
CA GLY A 144 -1.93 -14.51 -9.22
C GLY A 144 -1.02 -15.71 -9.42
N ALA A 145 0.05 -15.61 -10.21
CA ALA A 145 1.12 -16.59 -10.23
C ALA A 145 2.33 -16.05 -9.47
N SER A 146 2.38 -16.24 -8.16
CA SER A 146 3.66 -16.34 -7.43
C SER A 146 4.36 -17.62 -7.91
N GLY A 147 4.81 -17.61 -9.17
CA GLY A 147 5.46 -18.72 -9.81
C GLY A 147 6.85 -18.89 -9.22
N VAL A 148 6.96 -19.69 -8.17
CA VAL A 148 8.24 -20.25 -7.74
C VAL A 148 8.88 -20.85 -8.98
N ILE A 149 10.07 -20.38 -9.34
CA ILE A 149 10.82 -20.96 -10.44
C ILE A 149 11.05 -22.44 -10.10
N GLY A 150 10.34 -23.30 -10.84
CA GLY A 150 10.27 -24.75 -10.61
C GLY A 150 11.63 -25.42 -10.42
N GLU A 151 11.61 -26.49 -9.62
CA GLU A 151 12.72 -27.31 -9.15
C GLU A 151 13.84 -27.46 -10.18
N SER A 152 14.85 -26.61 -10.05
CA SER A 152 16.09 -26.70 -10.78
C SER A 152 17.23 -26.60 -9.78
N GLY A 153 18.41 -27.10 -10.14
CA GLY A 153 19.62 -26.90 -9.33
C GLY A 153 19.86 -25.43 -8.98
N ALA A 154 19.38 -24.48 -9.81
CA ALA A 154 19.46 -23.05 -9.56
C ALA A 154 18.60 -22.58 -8.38
N THR A 155 17.36 -23.09 -8.21
CA THR A 155 16.49 -22.76 -7.07
C THR A 155 17.08 -23.27 -5.76
N GLY A 156 17.59 -24.51 -5.75
CA GLY A 156 18.27 -25.07 -4.58
C GLY A 156 19.58 -24.35 -4.24
N ALA A 157 20.38 -24.00 -5.26
CA ALA A 157 21.60 -23.21 -5.09
C ALA A 157 21.27 -21.81 -4.55
N ALA A 158 20.23 -21.15 -5.07
CA ALA A 158 19.76 -19.87 -4.57
C ALA A 158 19.34 -19.95 -3.10
N LEU A 159 18.50 -20.91 -2.73
CA LEU A 159 18.06 -21.08 -1.34
C LEU A 159 19.25 -21.32 -0.39
N ASN A 160 20.22 -22.15 -0.80
CA ASN A 160 21.43 -22.36 -0.01
C ASN A 160 22.30 -21.11 0.07
N ALA A 161 22.40 -20.32 -1.00
CA ALA A 161 23.11 -19.05 -1.00
C ALA A 161 22.45 -18.05 -0.03
N LEU A 162 21.11 -17.94 -0.05
CA LEU A 162 20.35 -17.11 0.88
C LEU A 162 20.59 -17.51 2.34
N ARG A 163 20.64 -18.82 2.63
CA ARG A 163 20.95 -19.35 3.98
C ARG A 163 22.39 -19.07 4.44
N THR A 164 23.33 -18.95 3.52
CA THR A 164 24.71 -18.60 3.85
C THR A 164 24.80 -17.12 4.19
N VAL A 165 24.28 -16.29 3.28
CA VAL A 165 24.29 -14.82 3.40
C VAL A 165 23.48 -14.32 4.61
N SER A 166 22.42 -15.04 5.00
CA SER A 166 21.61 -14.68 6.17
C SER A 166 22.42 -14.65 7.48
N LYS A 167 23.54 -15.38 7.57
CA LYS A 167 24.43 -15.37 8.74
C LYS A 167 25.23 -14.07 8.86
N GLU A 168 25.41 -13.37 7.74
CA GLU A 168 26.14 -12.10 7.68
C GLU A 168 25.23 -10.90 7.92
N ILE A 169 23.96 -11.03 7.56
CA ILE A 169 22.93 -10.02 7.78
C ILE A 169 22.57 -9.99 9.27
N LYS A 170 23.18 -9.05 9.99
CA LYS A 170 22.88 -8.80 11.41
C LYS A 170 21.79 -7.74 11.52
N CYS A 171 20.55 -8.17 11.74
CA CYS A 171 19.40 -7.27 11.88
C CYS A 171 19.18 -6.74 13.31
N SER A 172 20.16 -6.83 14.22
CA SER A 172 19.98 -6.42 15.63
C SER A 172 19.46 -4.97 15.73
N PRO A 173 18.39 -4.70 16.51
CA PRO A 173 17.74 -5.57 17.50
C PRO A 173 16.72 -6.58 16.94
N TYR A 174 16.30 -6.44 15.69
CA TYR A 174 15.27 -7.27 15.06
C TYR A 174 15.74 -8.69 14.79
N GLN A 175 14.91 -9.67 15.15
CA GLN A 175 15.24 -11.09 15.04
C GLN A 175 14.54 -11.78 13.86
N HIS A 176 13.44 -11.19 13.39
CA HIS A 176 12.59 -11.73 12.34
C HIS A 176 12.84 -11.01 11.02
N TYR A 177 13.20 -11.76 9.99
CA TYR A 177 13.44 -11.22 8.67
C TYR A 177 13.20 -12.26 7.57
N HIS A 178 12.87 -11.77 6.37
CA HIS A 178 12.78 -12.54 5.14
C HIS A 178 13.82 -12.06 4.14
N ILE A 179 14.41 -12.99 3.41
CA ILE A 179 15.36 -12.71 2.35
C ILE A 179 14.81 -13.36 1.08
N LEU A 180 14.64 -12.56 0.04
CA LEU A 180 14.06 -12.99 -1.23
C LEU A 180 15.03 -12.73 -2.36
N LEU A 181 14.95 -13.62 -3.36
CA LEU A 181 15.63 -13.48 -4.62
C LEU A 181 14.60 -13.47 -5.74
N PHE A 182 14.50 -12.36 -6.45
CA PHE A 182 13.62 -12.20 -7.61
C PHE A 182 14.42 -12.29 -8.91
N VAL A 183 13.82 -12.91 -9.92
CA VAL A 183 14.33 -13.04 -11.28
C VAL A 183 13.23 -12.58 -12.23
N GLY A 184 13.40 -11.39 -12.81
CA GLY A 184 12.30 -10.63 -13.40
C GLY A 184 11.27 -10.28 -12.33
N ASP A 185 10.02 -10.56 -12.60
CA ASP A 185 8.88 -10.41 -11.69
C ASP A 185 8.62 -11.65 -10.82
N LYS A 186 9.38 -12.74 -11.01
CA LYS A 186 9.17 -14.02 -10.30
C LYS A 186 10.10 -14.17 -9.11
N MET A 187 9.56 -14.72 -8.03
CA MET A 187 10.37 -15.14 -6.89
C MET A 187 11.08 -16.47 -7.20
N LEU A 188 12.42 -16.45 -7.18
CA LEU A 188 13.25 -17.65 -7.33
C LEU A 188 13.37 -18.40 -6.00
N ALA A 189 13.67 -17.69 -4.90
CA ALA A 189 13.85 -18.29 -3.59
C ALA A 189 13.47 -17.32 -2.47
N LEU A 190 12.98 -17.87 -1.36
CA LEU A 190 12.64 -17.17 -0.12
C LEU A 190 13.28 -17.94 1.04
N TYR A 191 13.97 -17.21 1.91
CA TYR A 191 14.46 -17.69 3.19
C TYR A 191 13.89 -16.80 4.30
N SER A 192 13.22 -17.41 5.28
CA SER A 192 12.72 -16.73 6.47
C SER A 192 13.55 -17.13 7.69
N SER A 193 13.83 -16.17 8.57
CA SER A 193 14.48 -16.49 9.84
C SER A 193 13.51 -17.26 10.76
N ARG A 194 14.04 -17.83 11.84
CA ARG A 194 13.25 -18.67 12.75
C ARG A 194 12.25 -17.81 13.51
N GLY A 195 10.98 -18.21 13.50
CA GLY A 195 9.92 -17.52 14.25
C GLY A 195 9.22 -16.41 13.46
N CYS A 196 9.65 -16.15 12.22
CA CYS A 196 8.89 -15.30 11.30
C CYS A 196 7.52 -15.90 10.99
N GLU A 197 6.54 -15.03 10.85
CA GLU A 197 5.26 -15.38 10.25
C GLU A 197 5.39 -15.47 8.73
N ASP A 198 4.56 -16.29 8.11
CA ASP A 198 4.61 -16.47 6.66
C ASP A 198 4.11 -15.21 5.93
N LEU A 199 4.80 -14.85 4.85
CA LEU A 199 4.37 -13.80 3.93
C LEU A 199 3.10 -14.24 3.21
N MET A 200 2.10 -13.36 3.17
CA MET A 200 0.85 -13.65 2.47
C MET A 200 1.05 -13.52 0.96
N PRO A 201 0.26 -14.22 0.12
CA PRO A 201 0.36 -14.07 -1.33
C PRO A 201 0.28 -12.62 -1.84
N PRO A 202 -0.59 -11.73 -1.30
CA PRO A 202 -0.59 -10.31 -1.67
C PRO A 202 0.73 -9.60 -1.36
N ASP A 203 1.41 -9.95 -0.27
CA ASP A 203 2.71 -9.37 0.08
C ASP A 203 3.75 -9.68 -0.99
N LEU A 204 3.77 -10.93 -1.48
CA LEU A 204 4.71 -11.33 -2.52
C LEU A 204 4.46 -10.60 -3.86
N ILE A 205 3.20 -10.28 -4.16
CA ILE A 205 2.84 -9.49 -5.34
C ILE A 205 3.29 -8.03 -5.16
N LEU A 206 3.02 -7.42 -4.00
CA LEU A 206 3.47 -6.05 -3.74
C LEU A 206 5.00 -5.93 -3.82
N LEU A 207 5.71 -6.92 -3.27
CA LEU A 207 7.17 -7.01 -3.34
C LEU A 207 7.68 -7.26 -4.77
N SER A 208 6.97 -8.04 -5.59
CA SER A 208 7.35 -8.21 -6.98
C SER A 208 7.21 -6.91 -7.77
N VAL A 209 6.14 -6.12 -7.53
CA VAL A 209 5.97 -4.79 -8.13
C VAL A 209 7.08 -3.83 -7.72
N GLN A 210 7.48 -3.82 -6.44
CA GLN A 210 8.65 -3.05 -5.96
C GLN A 210 9.94 -3.46 -6.69
N CYS A 211 10.13 -4.77 -6.89
CA CYS A 211 11.28 -5.29 -7.62
C CYS A 211 11.23 -4.86 -9.09
N VAL A 212 10.10 -4.99 -9.78
CA VAL A 212 9.95 -4.57 -11.19
C VAL A 212 10.24 -3.07 -11.34
N ALA A 213 9.70 -2.24 -10.45
CA ALA A 213 9.97 -0.80 -10.40
C ALA A 213 11.48 -0.49 -10.30
N ALA A 214 12.19 -1.18 -9.40
CA ALA A 214 13.63 -1.04 -9.27
C ALA A 214 14.40 -1.51 -10.53
N GLN A 215 13.96 -2.60 -11.17
CA GLN A 215 14.58 -3.13 -12.39
C GLN A 215 14.49 -2.15 -13.56
N GLU A 216 13.30 -1.58 -13.78
CA GLU A 216 13.07 -0.64 -14.88
C GLU A 216 13.93 0.62 -14.69
N TYR A 217 13.97 1.16 -13.48
CA TYR A 217 14.83 2.32 -13.20
C TYR A 217 16.32 2.01 -13.39
N TRP A 218 16.81 0.88 -12.87
CA TRP A 218 18.21 0.49 -13.08
C TRP A 218 18.54 0.20 -14.54
N LYS A 219 17.56 -0.27 -15.32
CA LYS A 219 17.70 -0.44 -16.77
C LYS A 219 17.85 0.91 -17.47
N GLU A 220 16.97 1.86 -17.20
CA GLU A 220 17.04 3.22 -17.75
C GLU A 220 18.36 3.91 -17.38
N MET A 221 18.79 3.82 -16.12
CA MET A 221 20.06 4.39 -15.68
C MET A 221 21.27 3.78 -16.41
N ARG A 222 21.24 2.48 -16.75
CA ARG A 222 22.31 1.84 -17.53
C ARG A 222 22.34 2.28 -18.99
N GLU A 223 21.21 2.65 -19.57
CA GLU A 223 21.13 3.20 -20.92
C GLU A 223 21.79 4.59 -20.99
N ILE A 224 21.71 5.35 -19.89
CA ILE A 224 22.34 6.67 -19.74
C ILE A 224 23.82 6.55 -19.37
N ASP A 225 24.14 5.70 -18.37
CA ASP A 225 25.50 5.45 -17.89
C ASP A 225 25.75 3.96 -17.63
N VAL A 226 26.54 3.36 -18.52
CA VAL A 226 26.93 1.93 -18.50
C VAL A 226 27.71 1.55 -17.23
N THR A 227 28.30 2.52 -16.52
CA THR A 227 29.12 2.26 -15.32
C THR A 227 28.33 2.26 -14.00
N SER A 228 27.07 2.73 -14.02
CA SER A 228 26.19 2.82 -12.85
C SER A 228 25.70 1.44 -12.39
N LYS A 229 26.51 0.75 -11.59
CA LYS A 229 26.12 -0.49 -10.88
C LYS A 229 25.51 -0.12 -9.53
N ASN A 230 24.33 -0.65 -9.21
CA ASN A 230 23.60 -0.40 -7.96
C ASN A 230 23.25 1.09 -7.76
N ALA A 231 22.66 1.71 -8.78
CA ALA A 231 22.21 3.10 -8.66
C ALA A 231 21.20 3.25 -7.51
N HIS A 232 21.28 4.39 -6.83
CA HIS A 232 20.33 4.76 -5.81
C HIS A 232 18.93 4.95 -6.41
N LEU A 233 17.92 4.36 -5.78
CA LEU A 233 16.51 4.52 -6.15
C LEU A 233 15.99 5.83 -5.52
N PRO A 234 15.58 6.84 -6.32
CA PRO A 234 15.28 8.19 -5.83
C PRO A 234 14.18 8.24 -4.77
N TRP A 235 13.26 7.29 -4.82
CA TRP A 235 12.13 7.20 -3.89
C TRP A 235 12.43 6.40 -2.61
N LEU A 236 13.64 5.85 -2.48
CA LEU A 236 14.09 5.14 -1.28
C LEU A 236 15.15 5.97 -0.53
N SER A 237 15.59 5.48 0.62
CA SER A 237 16.76 6.02 1.32
C SER A 237 18.07 5.72 0.59
N GLN A 238 19.17 6.35 1.00
CA GLN A 238 20.50 6.18 0.39
C GLN A 238 20.98 4.73 0.31
N GLU A 239 20.52 3.87 1.24
CA GLU A 239 20.83 2.44 1.25
C GLU A 239 19.84 1.59 0.44
N ASN A 240 19.00 2.22 -0.39
CA ASN A 240 17.88 1.62 -1.11
C ASN A 240 16.91 0.90 -0.17
N SER A 241 16.61 1.56 0.94
CA SER A 241 15.75 1.05 2.01
C SER A 241 14.51 1.92 2.18
N ALA A 242 13.38 1.33 2.53
CA ALA A 242 12.17 2.06 2.93
C ALA A 242 11.30 1.24 3.89
N ILE A 243 10.45 1.91 4.67
CA ILE A 243 9.38 1.23 5.39
C ILE A 243 8.25 0.93 4.41
N VAL A 244 7.86 -0.34 4.36
CA VAL A 244 6.68 -0.82 3.66
C VAL A 244 5.77 -1.54 4.64
N HIS A 245 4.50 -1.64 4.32
CA HIS A 245 3.50 -2.29 5.15
C HIS A 245 3.03 -3.55 4.46
N LEU A 246 3.08 -4.66 5.18
CA LEU A 246 2.62 -5.95 4.73
C LEU A 246 1.25 -6.27 5.35
N CYS A 247 0.55 -7.18 4.71
CA CYS A 247 -0.76 -7.66 5.12
C CYS A 247 -0.69 -8.20 6.56
N GLY A 248 -1.61 -7.72 7.39
CA GLY A 248 -1.73 -8.12 8.80
C GLY A 248 -3.20 -8.26 9.22
N GLY A 249 -3.43 -9.12 10.21
CA GLY A 249 -4.75 -9.34 10.80
C GLY A 249 -5.71 -10.12 9.91
N SER A 250 -6.96 -10.27 10.39
CA SER A 250 -8.00 -11.01 9.67
C SER A 250 -8.49 -10.33 8.41
N SER A 251 -8.34 -9.01 8.30
CA SER A 251 -8.73 -8.22 7.13
C SER A 251 -7.73 -8.30 5.97
N GLY A 252 -6.54 -8.87 6.20
CA GLY A 252 -5.50 -8.98 5.18
C GLY A 252 -5.03 -7.63 4.64
N SER A 253 -5.24 -6.52 5.36
CA SER A 253 -4.89 -5.17 4.90
C SER A 253 -3.42 -4.86 5.21
N PRO A 254 -2.69 -4.13 4.34
CA PRO A 254 -1.30 -3.73 4.60
C PRO A 254 -1.22 -2.78 5.81
N CYS A 255 -0.82 -3.32 6.96
CA CYS A 255 -0.79 -2.58 8.23
C CYS A 255 0.39 -2.95 9.14
N ALA A 256 1.16 -3.98 8.79
CA ALA A 256 2.33 -4.42 9.55
C ALA A 256 3.62 -3.82 8.97
N PRO A 257 4.30 -2.90 9.66
CA PRO A 257 5.47 -2.22 9.12
C PRO A 257 6.69 -3.16 9.05
N HIS A 258 7.37 -3.14 7.91
CA HIS A 258 8.59 -3.88 7.61
C HIS A 258 9.61 -2.93 6.96
N SER A 259 10.89 -3.11 7.25
CA SER A 259 11.95 -2.43 6.50
C SER A 259 12.31 -3.26 5.27
N LEU A 260 12.08 -2.71 4.08
CA LEU A 260 12.47 -3.28 2.80
C LEU A 260 13.82 -2.71 2.37
N HIS A 261 14.76 -3.57 2.01
CA HIS A 261 16.05 -3.21 1.41
C HIS A 261 16.20 -3.91 0.07
N LEU A 262 16.55 -3.16 -0.98
CA LEU A 262 16.70 -3.68 -2.33
C LEU A 262 18.13 -3.52 -2.86
N ALA A 263 18.63 -4.57 -3.50
CA ALA A 263 19.91 -4.51 -4.19
C ALA A 263 19.90 -5.33 -5.48
N GLU A 264 20.61 -4.84 -6.50
CA GLU A 264 20.78 -5.54 -7.76
C GLU A 264 21.95 -6.52 -7.69
N ILE A 265 21.68 -7.81 -7.91
CA ILE A 265 22.74 -8.82 -8.05
C ILE A 265 23.25 -8.81 -9.49
N ALA A 266 22.33 -8.75 -10.44
CA ALA A 266 22.57 -8.70 -11.87
C ALA A 266 21.33 -8.10 -12.56
N PRO A 267 21.42 -7.70 -13.84
CA PRO A 267 20.25 -7.22 -14.59
C PRO A 267 19.06 -8.17 -14.46
N ARG A 268 17.91 -7.64 -14.04
CA ARG A 268 16.67 -8.37 -13.73
C ARG A 268 16.79 -9.43 -12.62
N ILE A 269 17.80 -9.38 -11.77
CA ILE A 269 17.95 -10.26 -10.60
C ILE A 269 18.12 -9.42 -9.35
N ILE A 270 17.08 -9.39 -8.51
CA ILE A 270 17.00 -8.53 -7.34
C ILE A 270 17.10 -9.34 -6.06
N PHE A 271 17.94 -8.84 -5.16
CA PHE A 271 18.00 -9.23 -3.77
C PHE A 271 17.11 -8.30 -2.95
N ALA A 272 16.15 -8.87 -2.22
CA ALA A 272 15.32 -8.13 -1.30
C ALA A 272 15.48 -8.68 0.13
N VAL A 273 15.66 -7.79 1.10
CA VAL A 273 15.66 -8.12 2.53
C VAL A 273 14.50 -7.37 3.18
N LEU A 274 13.67 -8.11 3.90
CA LEU A 274 12.54 -7.58 4.67
C LEU A 274 12.81 -7.86 6.14
N ILE A 275 12.85 -6.82 6.95
CA ILE A 275 13.02 -6.92 8.40
C ILE A 275 11.69 -6.59 9.05
N ASP A 276 11.16 -7.50 9.87
CA ASP A 276 9.98 -7.24 10.68
C ASP A 276 10.37 -6.25 11.80
N MET A 277 9.65 -5.12 11.85
CA MET A 277 9.90 -4.06 12.80
C MET A 277 9.28 -4.34 14.18
N GLU A 278 8.73 -5.54 14.41
CA GLU A 278 8.09 -6.02 15.64
C GLU A 278 6.88 -5.19 16.08
N MET A 279 6.31 -4.39 15.17
CA MET A 279 5.17 -3.49 15.42
C MET A 279 3.86 -4.01 14.80
N ARG A 280 3.84 -5.26 14.31
CA ARG A 280 2.67 -5.87 13.65
C ARG A 280 1.39 -5.76 14.47
N GLU A 281 1.41 -6.16 15.74
CA GLU A 281 0.24 -6.11 16.62
C GLU A 281 -0.27 -4.68 16.84
N VAL A 282 0.65 -3.70 16.93
CA VAL A 282 0.28 -2.29 17.05
C VAL A 282 -0.38 -1.82 15.76
N GLY A 283 0.21 -2.15 14.60
CA GLY A 283 -0.32 -1.84 13.29
C GLY A 283 -1.74 -2.38 13.08
N ILE A 284 -1.96 -3.67 13.34
CA ILE A 284 -3.27 -4.31 13.23
C ILE A 284 -4.30 -3.66 14.16
N ALA A 285 -3.95 -3.46 15.44
CA ALA A 285 -4.88 -2.92 16.42
C ALA A 285 -5.30 -1.47 16.09
N VAL A 286 -4.33 -0.62 15.71
CA VAL A 286 -4.59 0.77 15.30
C VAL A 286 -5.43 0.83 14.02
N HIS A 287 -5.21 -0.10 13.08
CA HIS A 287 -6.00 -0.19 11.86
C HIS A 287 -7.47 -0.45 12.16
N MET A 288 -7.74 -1.43 13.02
CA MET A 288 -9.10 -1.75 13.45
C MET A 288 -9.75 -0.56 14.18
N SER A 289 -9.03 0.09 15.11
CA SER A 289 -9.54 1.27 15.82
C SER A 289 -9.86 2.42 14.86
N SER A 290 -9.01 2.67 13.86
CA SER A 290 -9.20 3.76 12.89
C SER A 290 -10.38 3.50 11.96
N GLN A 291 -10.58 2.25 11.52
CA GLN A 291 -11.74 1.85 10.71
C GLN A 291 -13.06 2.04 11.49
N ILE A 292 -13.12 1.55 12.73
CA ILE A 292 -14.32 1.71 13.56
C ILE A 292 -14.59 3.19 13.86
N LEU A 293 -13.56 3.99 14.11
CA LEU A 293 -13.71 5.43 14.34
C LEU A 293 -14.21 6.17 13.10
N SER A 294 -13.70 5.86 11.90
CA SER A 294 -14.19 6.46 10.65
C SER A 294 -15.67 6.10 10.43
N ASN A 295 -16.05 4.84 10.65
CA ASN A 295 -17.45 4.40 10.62
C ASN A 295 -18.31 5.15 11.66
N LEU A 296 -17.81 5.35 12.89
CA LEU A 296 -18.51 6.10 13.93
C LEU A 296 -18.73 7.57 13.51
N ARG A 297 -17.72 8.22 12.95
CA ARG A 297 -17.83 9.61 12.45
C ARG A 297 -18.92 9.72 11.38
N ARG A 298 -19.01 8.74 10.47
CA ARG A 298 -20.09 8.68 9.47
C ARG A 298 -21.48 8.54 10.13
N LEU A 299 -21.62 7.67 11.14
CA LEU A 299 -22.89 7.51 11.86
C LEU A 299 -23.32 8.79 12.59
N LEU A 300 -22.36 9.52 13.19
CA LEU A 300 -22.64 10.80 13.84
C LEU A 300 -23.16 11.84 12.84
N LEU A 301 -22.54 11.94 11.65
CA LEU A 301 -22.98 12.83 10.58
C LEU A 301 -24.39 12.47 10.07
N GLN A 302 -24.67 11.18 9.92
CA GLN A 302 -25.98 10.67 9.49
C GLN A 302 -27.05 10.78 10.58
N ARG A 303 -26.69 11.13 11.82
CA ARG A 303 -27.54 11.09 13.01
C ARG A 303 -28.21 9.73 13.24
N ASN A 304 -27.54 8.65 12.84
CA ASN A 304 -28.03 7.29 13.04
C ASN A 304 -27.68 6.82 14.46
N LEU A 305 -28.59 7.10 15.40
CA LEU A 305 -28.37 6.86 16.83
C LEU A 305 -28.59 5.40 17.27
N GLU A 306 -29.19 4.55 16.44
CA GLU A 306 -29.54 3.18 16.82
C GLU A 306 -28.31 2.28 16.96
N VAL A 307 -27.35 2.42 16.03
CA VAL A 307 -26.14 1.59 15.99
C VAL A 307 -25.02 2.19 16.86
N LEU A 308 -25.15 3.45 17.24
CA LEU A 308 -24.13 4.23 17.94
C LEU A 308 -23.58 3.54 19.22
N PRO A 309 -24.41 2.97 20.13
CA PRO A 309 -23.89 2.32 21.34
C PRO A 309 -23.00 1.11 21.02
N ASN A 310 -23.41 0.27 20.07
CA ASN A 310 -22.67 -0.94 19.68
C ASN A 310 -21.33 -0.58 19.01
N THR A 311 -21.31 0.46 18.18
CA THR A 311 -20.08 0.96 17.55
C THR A 311 -19.12 1.56 18.59
N LEU A 312 -19.63 2.28 19.60
CA LEU A 312 -18.82 2.80 20.71
C LEU A 312 -18.20 1.69 21.54
N ASP A 313 -18.96 0.64 21.88
CA ASP A 313 -18.44 -0.51 22.61
C ASP A 313 -17.36 -1.26 21.81
N SER A 314 -17.58 -1.41 20.50
CA SER A 314 -16.60 -2.02 19.58
C SER A 314 -15.32 -1.17 19.47
N LEU A 315 -15.46 0.15 19.42
CA LEU A 315 -14.34 1.08 19.42
C LEU A 315 -13.54 0.99 20.73
N GLU A 316 -14.22 0.94 21.87
CA GLU A 316 -13.56 0.80 23.18
C GLU A 316 -12.77 -0.52 23.28
N ALA A 317 -13.37 -1.61 22.82
CA ALA A 317 -12.73 -2.92 22.81
C ALA A 317 -11.47 -2.94 21.93
N THR A 318 -11.53 -2.36 20.73
CA THR A 318 -10.36 -2.28 19.83
C THR A 318 -9.30 -1.31 20.34
N LEU A 319 -9.68 -0.15 20.89
CA LEU A 319 -8.74 0.76 21.54
C LEU A 319 -8.02 0.13 22.72
N LYS A 320 -8.72 -0.70 23.50
CA LYS A 320 -8.09 -1.48 24.58
C LYS A 320 -6.99 -2.39 24.02
N LYS A 321 -7.26 -3.12 22.92
CA LYS A 321 -6.25 -3.92 22.21
C LYS A 321 -5.07 -3.05 21.74
N THR A 322 -5.34 -1.88 21.17
CA THR A 322 -4.32 -0.91 20.75
C THR A 322 -3.42 -0.49 21.92
N THR A 323 -4.00 -0.14 23.08
CA THR A 323 -3.20 0.22 24.26
C THR A 323 -2.44 -0.98 24.84
N GLU A 324 -2.96 -2.20 24.73
CA GLU A 324 -2.26 -3.41 25.18
C GLU A 324 -1.06 -3.72 24.28
N ALA A 325 -1.23 -3.64 22.96
CA ALA A 325 -0.15 -3.81 21.98
C ALA A 325 0.97 -2.77 22.18
N LEU A 326 0.61 -1.50 22.40
CA LEU A 326 1.58 -0.45 22.71
C LEU A 326 2.38 -0.74 23.99
N ARG A 327 1.71 -1.19 25.06
CA ARG A 327 2.40 -1.55 26.32
C ARG A 327 3.36 -2.71 26.12
N LYS A 328 2.99 -3.73 25.33
CA LYS A 328 3.86 -4.88 25.02
C LYS A 328 5.12 -4.46 24.27
N ASN A 329 5.02 -3.48 23.38
CA ASN A 329 6.16 -2.94 22.64
C ASN A 329 7.01 -1.93 23.45
N LYS A 330 6.84 -1.87 24.79
CA LYS A 330 7.50 -0.87 25.66
C LYS A 330 7.28 0.58 25.19
N ALA A 331 6.23 0.82 24.42
CA ALA A 331 5.93 2.10 23.81
C ALA A 331 5.33 3.09 24.82
N ASN A 332 5.30 4.36 24.40
CA ASN A 332 5.04 5.54 25.22
C ASN A 332 3.71 5.48 26.01
N SER A 333 3.82 5.41 27.35
CA SER A 333 2.67 5.43 28.28
C SER A 333 1.77 6.67 28.12
N ALA A 334 2.32 7.77 27.57
CA ALA A 334 1.56 8.97 27.24
C ALA A 334 0.56 8.74 26.10
N LEU A 335 0.91 7.94 25.08
CA LEU A 335 0.00 7.61 23.97
C LEU A 335 -1.18 6.79 24.49
N CYS A 336 -0.91 5.79 25.34
CA CYS A 336 -1.95 4.98 25.97
C CYS A 336 -2.91 5.85 26.80
N THR A 337 -2.37 6.75 27.63
CA THR A 337 -3.16 7.66 28.47
C THR A 337 -4.01 8.60 27.61
N ARG A 338 -3.44 9.14 26.53
CA ARG A 338 -4.15 10.01 25.59
C ARG A 338 -5.34 9.30 24.93
N LEU A 339 -5.14 8.09 24.42
CA LEU A 339 -6.21 7.29 23.80
C LEU A 339 -7.35 7.01 24.78
N THR A 340 -7.01 6.53 25.98
CA THR A 340 -8.03 6.23 27.01
C THR A 340 -8.82 7.47 27.43
N SER A 341 -8.14 8.62 27.61
CA SER A 341 -8.81 9.88 27.95
C SER A 341 -9.78 10.34 26.86
N ARG A 342 -9.33 10.32 25.60
CA ARG A 342 -10.17 10.74 24.46
C ARG A 342 -11.35 9.81 24.23
N MET A 343 -11.18 8.50 24.45
CA MET A 343 -12.30 7.57 24.38
C MET A 343 -13.36 7.85 25.46
N LEU A 344 -12.93 8.15 26.69
CA LEU A 344 -13.84 8.50 27.77
C LEU A 344 -14.60 9.80 27.48
N GLU A 345 -13.92 10.82 26.93
CA GLU A 345 -14.54 12.07 26.49
C GLU A 345 -15.57 11.84 25.39
N LEU A 346 -15.23 11.05 24.37
CA LEU A 346 -16.14 10.69 23.28
C LEU A 346 -17.39 9.98 23.82
N ARG A 347 -17.21 8.94 24.66
CA ARG A 347 -18.33 8.19 25.26
C ARG A 347 -19.25 9.09 26.09
N LYS A 348 -18.69 10.04 26.86
CA LYS A 348 -19.48 11.03 27.61
C LYS A 348 -20.26 11.95 26.67
N SER A 349 -19.64 12.44 25.60
CA SER A 349 -20.31 13.33 24.65
C SER A 349 -21.46 12.67 23.89
N CYS A 350 -21.37 11.36 23.61
CA CYS A 350 -22.44 10.61 22.94
C CYS A 350 -23.61 10.25 23.87
N THR A 351 -23.43 10.30 25.19
CA THR A 351 -24.42 9.80 26.17
C THR A 351 -25.01 10.89 27.06
N THR A 352 -24.29 12.00 27.24
CA THR A 352 -24.69 13.10 28.11
C THR A 352 -24.61 14.42 27.36
N THR A 353 -25.45 15.38 27.73
CA THR A 353 -25.43 16.75 27.19
C THR A 353 -24.18 17.48 27.68
N THR A 354 -23.06 17.26 26.99
CA THR A 354 -21.77 17.93 27.26
C THR A 354 -21.60 19.17 26.38
N PRO A 355 -20.74 20.14 26.76
CA PRO A 355 -20.48 21.33 25.95
C PRO A 355 -19.75 21.04 24.63
N LEU A 356 -19.12 19.86 24.49
CA LEU A 356 -18.44 19.43 23.28
C LEU A 356 -19.35 18.49 22.48
N THR A 357 -19.44 18.75 21.18
CA THR A 357 -20.18 17.90 20.26
C THR A 357 -19.48 16.54 20.07
N PRO A 358 -20.21 15.42 19.92
CA PRO A 358 -19.63 14.11 19.61
C PRO A 358 -18.65 14.12 18.42
N GLU A 359 -18.90 14.98 17.43
CA GLU A 359 -18.07 15.15 16.26
C GLU A 359 -16.69 15.71 16.65
N THR A 360 -16.66 16.74 17.49
CA THR A 360 -15.39 17.34 17.97
C THR A 360 -14.56 16.37 18.80
N THR A 361 -15.18 15.55 19.65
CA THR A 361 -14.47 14.56 20.46
C THR A 361 -14.01 13.37 19.61
N ALA A 362 -14.76 12.98 18.58
CA ALA A 362 -14.35 11.97 17.61
C ALA A 362 -13.12 12.43 16.80
N THR A 363 -13.09 13.69 16.35
CA THR A 363 -11.90 14.27 15.70
C THR A 363 -10.70 14.30 16.65
N ALA A 364 -10.89 14.66 17.92
CA ALA A 364 -9.81 14.65 18.90
C ALA A 364 -9.26 13.24 19.17
N LEU A 365 -10.10 12.21 19.14
CA LEU A 365 -9.68 10.81 19.21
C LEU A 365 -8.94 10.38 17.93
N HIS A 366 -9.38 10.83 16.76
CA HIS A 366 -8.69 10.58 15.49
C HIS A 366 -7.26 11.12 15.54
N SER A 367 -7.05 12.37 15.94
CA SER A 367 -5.69 12.94 16.09
C SER A 367 -4.85 12.21 17.15
N ALA A 368 -5.48 11.62 18.17
CA ALA A 368 -4.78 10.76 19.12
C ALA A 368 -4.33 9.43 18.49
N LEU A 369 -5.14 8.84 17.61
CA LEU A 369 -4.76 7.66 16.81
C LEU A 369 -3.68 8.00 15.78
N GLU A 370 -3.75 9.15 15.11
CA GLU A 370 -2.68 9.62 14.21
C GLU A 370 -1.33 9.69 14.93
N SER A 371 -1.30 10.15 16.19
CA SER A 371 -0.09 10.14 17.00
C SER A 371 0.49 8.73 17.23
N VAL A 372 -0.35 7.70 17.20
CA VAL A 372 0.08 6.30 17.27
C VAL A 372 0.50 5.78 15.90
N ILE A 373 -0.19 6.18 14.84
CA ILE A 373 0.19 5.86 13.46
C ILE A 373 1.59 6.41 13.14
N GLU A 374 1.91 7.64 13.58
CA GLU A 374 3.27 8.19 13.45
C GLU A 374 4.33 7.34 14.17
N HIS A 375 3.96 6.66 15.25
CA HIS A 375 4.85 5.73 15.95
C HIS A 375 5.10 4.43 15.17
N LEU A 376 4.26 4.10 14.18
CA LEU A 376 4.48 2.98 13.24
C LEU A 376 5.51 3.30 12.15
N LYS A 377 6.14 4.47 12.19
CA LYS A 377 7.28 4.84 11.36
C LYS A 377 8.59 4.81 12.17
N PRO A 378 9.09 3.62 12.55
CA PRO A 378 10.39 3.51 13.20
C PRO A 378 11.51 3.92 12.24
N ASP A 379 12.67 4.24 12.81
CA ASP A 379 13.87 4.47 12.02
C ASP A 379 14.23 3.22 11.22
N ILE A 380 14.52 3.41 9.92
CA ILE A 380 14.94 2.31 9.05
C ILE A 380 16.31 1.80 9.56
N PRO A 381 16.43 0.50 9.88
CA PRO A 381 17.71 -0.07 10.31
C PRO A 381 18.73 0.07 9.18
N SER A 382 19.89 0.67 9.45
CA SER A 382 20.97 0.73 8.45
C SER A 382 21.49 -0.68 8.18
N LEU A 383 21.51 -1.08 6.91
CA LEU A 383 21.95 -2.40 6.48
C LEU A 383 22.85 -2.29 5.26
N LYS A 384 24.14 -2.55 5.47
CA LYS A 384 25.16 -2.56 4.40
C LYS A 384 25.07 -3.85 3.59
N LEU A 385 24.29 -3.83 2.51
CA LEU A 385 24.09 -4.98 1.62
C LEU A 385 25.28 -5.30 0.71
N GLU A 386 26.33 -4.48 0.65
CA GLU A 386 27.44 -4.65 -0.29
C GLU A 386 28.15 -6.01 -0.18
N HIS A 387 28.44 -6.46 1.05
CA HIS A 387 29.12 -7.73 1.28
C HIS A 387 28.19 -8.94 1.01
N PRO A 388 26.97 -8.99 1.60
CA PRO A 388 25.94 -9.97 1.23
C PRO A 388 25.73 -10.15 -0.28
N VAL A 389 25.62 -9.03 -1.02
CA VAL A 389 25.39 -9.05 -2.47
C VAL A 389 26.61 -9.58 -3.23
N LYS A 390 27.83 -9.24 -2.80
CA LYS A 390 29.07 -9.78 -3.41
C LYS A 390 29.18 -11.30 -3.20
N GLU A 391 28.91 -11.78 -2.00
CA GLU A 391 28.91 -13.22 -1.71
C GLU A 391 27.82 -13.95 -2.51
N LEU A 392 26.59 -13.42 -2.50
CA LEU A 392 25.48 -14.00 -3.25
C LEU A 392 25.78 -14.05 -4.75
N ARG A 393 26.35 -12.99 -5.31
CA ARG A 393 26.81 -12.94 -6.71
C ARG A 393 27.87 -14.01 -6.97
N SER A 394 28.84 -14.18 -6.07
CA SER A 394 29.88 -15.21 -6.18
C SER A 394 29.27 -16.61 -6.26
N ILE A 395 28.41 -16.96 -5.30
CA ILE A 395 27.76 -18.29 -5.24
C ILE A 395 26.87 -18.54 -6.47
N LEU A 396 26.13 -17.52 -6.93
CA LEU A 396 25.21 -17.64 -8.06
C LEU A 396 25.88 -17.51 -9.42
N THR A 397 27.17 -17.16 -9.50
CA THR A 397 27.91 -16.95 -10.76
C THR A 397 27.64 -18.02 -11.82
N PRO A 398 27.65 -19.34 -11.50
CA PRO A 398 27.40 -20.40 -12.49
C PRO A 398 25.99 -20.35 -13.10
N TYR A 399 25.03 -19.75 -12.40
CA TYR A 399 23.62 -19.70 -12.78
C TYR A 399 23.21 -18.32 -13.32
N LEU A 400 24.00 -17.26 -13.14
CA LEU A 400 23.59 -15.89 -13.48
C LEU A 400 23.19 -15.74 -14.96
N GLU A 401 23.95 -16.33 -15.87
CA GLU A 401 23.65 -16.23 -17.30
C GLU A 401 22.34 -16.96 -17.65
N PHE A 402 22.16 -18.16 -17.09
CA PHE A 402 20.91 -18.89 -17.21
C PHE A 402 19.73 -18.08 -16.66
N LEU A 403 19.87 -17.50 -15.46
CA LEU A 403 18.83 -16.71 -14.81
C LEU A 403 18.53 -15.41 -15.56
N ARG A 404 19.51 -14.76 -16.17
CA ARG A 404 19.30 -13.58 -17.02
C ARG A 404 18.54 -13.92 -18.29
N ILE A 405 18.90 -15.01 -18.96
CA ILE A 405 18.17 -15.50 -20.13
C ILE A 405 16.74 -15.87 -19.72
N LYS A 406 16.58 -16.53 -18.56
CA LYS A 406 15.29 -16.91 -18.01
C LYS A 406 14.43 -15.71 -17.63
N ALA A 407 15.04 -14.65 -17.10
CA ALA A 407 14.37 -13.38 -16.89
C ALA A 407 13.95 -12.78 -18.23
N SER A 408 14.81 -12.81 -19.25
CA SER A 408 14.55 -12.14 -20.55
C SER A 408 13.57 -12.91 -21.46
N ARG A 409 13.43 -14.22 -21.30
CA ARG A 409 12.54 -15.07 -22.11
C ARG A 409 11.20 -15.22 -21.39
N TYR A 410 10.18 -14.56 -21.94
CA TYR A 410 8.77 -14.73 -21.63
C TYR A 410 8.41 -16.19 -21.31
N PHE A 411 8.02 -16.49 -20.07
CA PHE A 411 7.35 -17.77 -19.80
C PHE A 411 5.91 -17.65 -20.28
N SER A 412 5.65 -18.07 -21.51
CA SER A 412 4.28 -18.26 -21.98
C SER A 412 3.62 -19.46 -21.29
N LEU A 413 2.29 -19.43 -21.27
CA LEU A 413 1.35 -20.30 -20.54
C LEU A 413 1.54 -21.83 -20.65
N GLU A 414 2.41 -22.36 -21.50
CA GLU A 414 2.50 -23.80 -21.78
C GLU A 414 3.20 -24.63 -20.69
N SER A 415 3.64 -24.02 -19.59
CA SER A 415 4.39 -24.70 -18.52
C SER A 415 3.57 -25.14 -17.30
N TYR A 416 2.23 -25.00 -17.28
CA TYR A 416 1.44 -25.28 -16.07
C TYR A 416 0.27 -26.25 -16.28
N PRO A 417 0.18 -27.33 -15.47
CA PRO A 417 -1.08 -28.01 -15.21
C PRO A 417 -1.90 -27.18 -14.20
N PHE A 418 -3.20 -27.08 -14.46
CA PHE A 418 -4.20 -26.29 -13.73
C PHE A 418 -4.21 -26.48 -12.20
N HIS A 419 -4.44 -25.38 -11.45
CA HIS A 419 -5.25 -25.27 -10.19
C HIS A 419 -4.88 -24.08 -9.24
N ILE A 420 -4.49 -22.89 -9.72
CA ILE A 420 -4.33 -21.69 -8.85
C ILE A 420 -5.22 -20.50 -9.29
N PHE A 421 -6.06 -20.70 -10.30
CA PHE A 421 -6.96 -19.65 -10.83
C PHE A 421 -8.09 -19.23 -9.88
N PHE A 422 -8.34 -19.97 -8.79
CA PHE A 422 -9.52 -19.77 -7.95
C PHE A 422 -9.29 -18.91 -6.70
N ILE A 423 -8.05 -18.69 -6.27
CA ILE A 423 -7.83 -18.06 -4.95
C ILE A 423 -8.00 -16.54 -5.02
N PHE A 424 -7.65 -15.88 -6.12
CA PHE A 424 -7.79 -14.42 -6.23
C PHE A 424 -9.25 -13.95 -6.39
N VAL A 425 -10.07 -14.69 -7.17
CA VAL A 425 -11.50 -14.39 -7.36
C VAL A 425 -12.30 -14.62 -6.07
N THR A 426 -11.90 -15.60 -5.25
CA THR A 426 -12.60 -15.89 -3.99
C THR A 426 -12.14 -14.98 -2.85
N TRP A 427 -10.87 -14.53 -2.85
CA TRP A 427 -10.32 -13.68 -1.80
C TRP A 427 -10.72 -12.20 -1.95
N LEU A 428 -10.75 -11.66 -3.18
CA LEU A 428 -11.36 -10.35 -3.43
C LEU A 428 -12.86 -10.36 -3.09
N LYS A 429 -13.57 -11.46 -3.40
CA LYS A 429 -14.97 -11.63 -2.97
C LYS A 429 -15.13 -11.68 -1.47
N HIS A 430 -14.22 -12.35 -0.75
CA HIS A 430 -14.34 -12.47 0.71
C HIS A 430 -14.05 -11.17 1.46
N ILE A 431 -13.27 -10.25 0.89
CA ILE A 431 -13.12 -8.89 1.43
C ILE A 431 -14.39 -8.05 1.19
N THR A 432 -15.17 -8.34 0.14
CA THR A 432 -16.43 -7.65 -0.18
C THR A 432 -17.70 -8.31 0.39
N GLU A 433 -17.65 -9.55 0.89
CA GLU A 433 -18.83 -10.30 1.34
C GLU A 433 -19.11 -10.20 2.86
N CYS A 434 -18.38 -9.35 3.59
CA CYS A 434 -18.87 -8.82 4.86
C CYS A 434 -19.50 -7.45 4.61
N ASP A 435 -20.83 -7.41 4.63
CA ASP A 435 -21.72 -6.24 4.47
C ASP A 435 -22.10 -5.83 3.05
N ILE A 436 -22.72 -6.74 2.28
CA ILE A 436 -23.75 -6.36 1.30
C ILE A 436 -24.94 -7.32 1.41
N SER A 437 -25.86 -7.00 2.33
CA SER A 437 -27.28 -7.31 2.17
C SER A 437 -28.06 -5.99 2.13
N LEU A 438 -28.29 -5.51 0.91
CA LEU A 438 -29.54 -4.91 0.43
C LEU A 438 -29.49 -4.73 -1.09
#